data_AF-A0A2V9R7F2-F1
#
_entry.id   AF-A0A2V9R7F2-F1
#
_cell.length_a   1.000
_cell.length_b   1.000
_cell.length_c   1.000
_cell.angle_alpha   90.00
_cell.angle_beta   90.00
_cell.angle_gamma   90.00
#
_symmetry.space_group_name_H-M   'P 1'
#
loop_
_entity.id
_entity.type
_entity.pdbx_description
1 polymer ?
#
loop_
_entity_poly.entity_id
_entity_poly.type
_entity_poly.pdbx_seq_one_letter_code
_entity_poly.pdbx_strand_id
1 'polypeptide(L)'
;FNQIRYIPIDDGRWMNDLDNSEKRAVVVLGDEARRVLFPGRPSVGSIILLNGIRFQVVGTLKRIGHGDNNTLNLRIFIPYNTMRQYYPPTGVGELQNAINFINYQPVSREVHELARQEVHKIIARNHGFDYQNPDSFDEWDTIRTVDQIGKIFDAMNVFLGSVGLVTLALGAIGIVNVMLVAVADRTREIGLRKALGATNGSVMFQFFVEGAFLTLVSGVIGMAGAAAIMAGLAQLPQPPGFDTPRLVPTTAVLAISSLAVAGILAGLYPASKAAALQPVEALRKE
;
A
#
# COMPACT_ATOMS: atom_id res chain seq x y z
N PHE A 1 17.88 8.92 -19.16
CA PHE A 1 16.63 9.21 -18.42
C PHE A 1 15.76 7.96 -18.25
N ASN A 2 15.42 7.23 -19.33
CA ASN A 2 14.69 5.94 -19.26
C ASN A 2 15.42 4.81 -18.50
N GLN A 3 16.75 4.90 -18.34
CA GLN A 3 17.52 3.98 -17.49
C GLN A 3 17.41 4.31 -15.99
N ILE A 4 17.08 5.56 -15.65
CA ILE A 4 17.02 6.09 -14.27
C ILE A 4 15.58 6.04 -13.74
N ARG A 5 14.61 6.39 -14.60
CA ARG A 5 13.18 6.37 -14.29
C ARG A 5 12.49 5.29 -15.10
N TYR A 6 11.57 4.57 -14.45
CA TYR A 6 10.70 3.62 -15.12
C TYR A 6 9.75 4.35 -16.08
N ILE A 7 10.04 4.22 -17.37
CA ILE A 7 9.30 4.88 -18.45
C ILE A 7 9.10 3.86 -19.59
N PRO A 8 8.08 2.99 -19.47
CA PRO A 8 7.83 1.94 -20.45
C PRO A 8 7.35 2.51 -21.79
N ILE A 9 7.97 2.05 -22.87
CA ILE A 9 7.51 2.32 -24.24
C ILE A 9 6.22 1.53 -24.50
N ASP A 10 5.26 2.16 -25.16
CA ASP A 10 4.06 1.53 -25.70
C ASP A 10 4.26 1.11 -27.16
N ASP A 11 4.68 2.07 -28.00
CA ASP A 11 4.91 1.87 -29.43
C ASP A 11 6.18 2.60 -29.89
N GLY A 12 6.83 2.09 -30.92
CA GLY A 12 8.09 2.59 -31.46
C GLY A 12 9.30 2.32 -30.57
N ARG A 13 10.15 3.33 -30.36
CA ARG A 13 11.40 3.22 -29.60
C ARG A 13 11.70 4.46 -28.75
N TRP A 14 12.54 4.28 -27.73
CA TRP A 14 13.15 5.41 -27.03
C TRP A 14 14.27 6.05 -27.87
N MET A 15 14.63 7.29 -27.54
CA MET A 15 15.76 8.01 -28.16
C MET A 15 17.08 7.35 -27.78
N ASN A 16 18.00 7.21 -28.74
CA ASN A 16 19.31 6.59 -28.51
C ASN A 16 20.44 7.64 -28.55
N ASP A 17 21.67 7.19 -28.29
CA ASP A 17 22.85 8.07 -28.23
C ASP A 17 23.18 8.71 -29.58
N LEU A 18 22.85 8.04 -30.70
CA LEU A 18 22.97 8.60 -32.05
C LEU A 18 22.00 9.77 -32.26
N ASP A 19 20.74 9.63 -31.84
CA ASP A 19 19.76 10.72 -31.92
C ASP A 19 20.23 11.96 -31.14
N ASN A 20 20.88 11.76 -29.99
CA ASN A 20 21.42 12.85 -29.18
C ASN A 20 22.72 13.44 -29.73
N SER A 21 23.66 12.63 -30.23
CA SER A 21 24.93 13.13 -30.76
C SER A 21 24.76 13.86 -32.10
N GLU A 22 23.90 13.35 -32.99
CA GLU A 22 23.59 13.97 -34.28
C GLU A 22 22.52 15.07 -34.20
N LYS A 23 22.01 15.37 -33.00
CA LYS A 23 20.97 16.39 -32.76
C LYS A 23 19.72 16.16 -33.62
N ARG A 24 19.31 14.90 -33.78
CA ARG A 24 18.17 14.55 -34.61
C ARG A 24 16.89 15.18 -34.05
N ALA A 25 16.05 15.70 -34.93
CA ALA A 25 14.74 16.25 -34.59
C ALA A 25 13.72 15.11 -34.42
N VAL A 26 13.91 14.31 -33.38
CA VAL A 26 13.03 13.19 -33.00
C VAL A 26 12.39 13.44 -31.66
N VAL A 27 11.23 12.83 -31.43
CA VAL A 27 10.44 13.04 -30.21
C VAL A 27 9.78 11.76 -29.71
N VAL A 28 9.69 11.63 -28.39
CA VAL A 28 8.89 10.60 -27.71
C VAL A 28 7.76 11.28 -26.95
N LEU A 29 6.53 10.81 -27.14
CA LEU A 29 5.33 11.40 -26.53
C LEU A 29 4.87 10.61 -25.31
N GLY A 30 4.49 11.31 -24.24
CA GLY A 30 3.70 10.73 -23.17
C GLY A 30 2.31 10.28 -23.66
N ASP A 31 1.67 9.34 -22.94
CA ASP A 31 0.38 8.76 -23.36
C ASP A 31 -0.70 9.83 -23.59
N GLU A 32 -0.81 10.81 -22.70
CA GLU A 32 -1.83 11.86 -22.81
C GLU A 32 -1.51 12.82 -23.97
N ALA A 33 -0.25 13.23 -24.11
CA ALA A 33 0.19 14.05 -25.24
C ALA A 33 -0.11 13.36 -26.58
N ARG A 34 0.13 12.04 -26.67
CA ARG A 34 -0.23 11.22 -27.84
C ARG A 34 -1.74 11.23 -28.08
N ARG A 35 -2.57 11.02 -27.06
CA ARG A 35 -4.05 10.98 -27.20
C ARG A 35 -4.60 12.32 -27.72
N VAL A 36 -4.07 13.43 -27.21
CA VAL A 36 -4.49 14.78 -27.61
C VAL A 36 -4.07 15.09 -29.05
N LEU A 37 -2.82 14.79 -29.42
CA LEU A 37 -2.29 15.11 -30.75
C LEU A 37 -2.75 14.14 -31.85
N PHE A 38 -2.98 12.87 -31.49
CA PHE A 38 -3.32 11.78 -32.42
C PHE A 38 -4.53 10.96 -31.91
N PRO A 39 -5.73 11.57 -31.81
CA PRO A 39 -6.92 10.87 -31.31
C PRO A 39 -7.31 9.73 -32.26
N GLY A 40 -7.08 8.48 -31.83
CA GLY A 40 -7.41 7.26 -32.58
C GLY A 40 -6.57 7.03 -33.84
N ARG A 41 -5.44 7.73 -34.01
CA ARG A 41 -4.56 7.60 -35.20
C ARG A 41 -3.16 7.12 -34.81
N PRO A 42 -2.44 6.44 -35.71
CA PRO A 42 -1.02 6.14 -35.52
C PRO A 42 -0.22 7.43 -35.32
N SER A 43 0.71 7.42 -34.38
CA SER A 43 1.55 8.58 -34.04
C SER A 43 3.00 8.38 -34.44
N VAL A 44 3.55 7.16 -34.27
CA VAL A 44 4.92 6.84 -34.68
C VAL A 44 5.11 7.05 -36.18
N GLY A 45 6.20 7.72 -36.56
CA GLY A 45 6.53 8.10 -37.93
C GLY A 45 5.94 9.44 -38.37
N SER A 46 4.94 9.97 -37.65
CA SER A 46 4.35 11.27 -37.96
C SER A 46 5.23 12.43 -37.53
N ILE A 47 5.00 13.61 -38.12
CA ILE A 47 5.73 14.84 -37.80
C ILE A 47 4.82 15.75 -36.98
N ILE A 48 5.35 16.25 -35.87
CA ILE A 48 4.72 17.32 -35.08
C ILE A 48 5.56 18.60 -35.16
N LEU A 49 4.94 19.74 -34.91
CA LEU A 49 5.64 21.02 -34.82
C LEU A 49 5.74 21.44 -33.36
N LEU A 50 6.97 21.70 -32.91
CA LEU A 50 7.25 22.30 -31.60
C LEU A 50 7.84 23.70 -31.85
N ASN A 51 7.08 24.76 -31.55
CA ASN A 51 7.43 26.15 -31.87
C ASN A 51 7.97 26.35 -33.30
N GLY A 52 7.31 25.75 -34.29
CA GLY A 52 7.67 25.87 -35.71
C GLY A 52 8.72 24.87 -36.22
N ILE A 53 9.32 24.06 -35.35
CA ILE A 53 10.35 23.07 -35.71
C ILE A 53 9.72 21.69 -35.87
N ARG A 54 10.06 21.00 -36.96
CA ARG A 54 9.51 19.68 -37.29
C ARG A 54 10.24 18.58 -36.54
N PHE A 55 9.51 17.83 -35.72
CA PHE A 55 10.00 16.66 -35.00
C PHE A 55 9.27 15.40 -35.46
N GLN A 56 10.02 14.34 -35.79
CA GLN A 56 9.45 13.03 -36.09
C GLN A 56 9.19 12.26 -34.79
N VAL A 57 7.96 11.77 -34.61
CA VAL A 57 7.59 10.92 -33.48
C VAL A 57 8.22 9.54 -33.68
N VAL A 58 9.14 9.14 -32.80
CA VAL A 58 9.84 7.84 -32.86
C VAL A 58 9.33 6.83 -31.84
N GLY A 59 8.56 7.29 -30.85
CA GLY A 59 7.92 6.39 -29.89
C GLY A 59 6.91 7.08 -29.00
N THR A 60 6.14 6.28 -28.28
CA THR A 60 5.15 6.73 -27.31
C THR A 60 5.27 5.94 -26.02
N LEU A 61 4.88 6.55 -24.91
CA LEU A 61 4.94 5.93 -23.59
C LEU A 61 3.63 5.25 -23.23
N LYS A 62 3.71 4.15 -22.49
CA LYS A 62 2.53 3.62 -21.80
C LYS A 62 2.12 4.61 -20.73
N ARG A 63 0.84 4.65 -20.37
CA ARG A 63 0.36 5.50 -19.27
C ARG A 63 1.08 5.13 -17.99
N ILE A 64 1.68 6.12 -17.33
CA ILE A 64 2.39 5.98 -16.06
C ILE A 64 1.56 6.64 -14.97
N GLY A 65 1.35 5.94 -13.86
CA GLY A 65 0.54 6.41 -12.73
C GLY A 65 -0.94 6.00 -12.84
N HIS A 66 -1.66 6.18 -11.74
CA HIS A 66 -3.09 5.86 -11.61
C HIS A 66 -3.92 7.15 -11.51
N GLY A 67 -5.16 7.10 -12.01
CA GLY A 67 -6.09 8.23 -12.00
C GLY A 67 -5.68 9.40 -12.90
N ASP A 68 -5.97 10.63 -12.43
CA ASP A 68 -5.81 11.88 -13.19
C ASP A 68 -4.39 12.46 -13.18
N ASN A 69 -3.40 11.70 -12.70
CA ASN A 69 -2.01 12.16 -12.68
C ASN A 69 -1.41 12.21 -14.10
N ASN A 70 -1.55 13.36 -14.75
CA ASN A 70 -1.13 13.57 -16.13
C ASN A 70 0.21 14.31 -16.26
N THR A 71 0.89 14.66 -15.17
CA THR A 71 2.13 15.46 -15.21
C THR A 71 3.27 14.78 -15.98
N LEU A 72 3.37 13.45 -15.95
CA LEU A 72 4.31 12.68 -16.77
C LEU A 72 3.72 12.33 -18.15
N ASN A 73 2.42 12.04 -18.21
CA ASN A 73 1.74 11.58 -19.42
C ASN A 73 1.55 12.69 -20.47
N LEU A 74 1.58 13.97 -20.07
CA LEU A 74 1.57 15.13 -20.98
C LEU A 74 2.97 15.54 -21.46
N ARG A 75 4.05 14.94 -20.95
CA ARG A 75 5.41 15.36 -21.32
C ARG A 75 5.77 14.92 -22.74
N ILE A 76 6.58 15.76 -23.37
CA ILE A 76 7.19 15.53 -24.67
C ILE A 76 8.70 15.49 -24.44
N PHE A 77 9.34 14.43 -24.93
CA PHE A 77 10.78 14.19 -24.72
C PHE A 77 11.52 14.32 -26.04
N ILE A 78 12.55 15.17 -26.07
CA ILE A 78 13.46 15.37 -27.20
C ILE A 78 14.91 15.15 -26.76
N PRO A 79 15.87 14.87 -27.66
CA PRO A 79 17.26 14.69 -27.28
C PRO A 79 17.84 15.98 -26.68
N TYR A 80 18.71 15.85 -25.67
CA TYR A 80 19.25 16.98 -24.93
C TYR A 80 20.02 17.97 -25.82
N ASN A 81 20.85 17.48 -26.73
CA ASN A 81 21.60 18.37 -27.62
C ASN A 81 20.70 19.03 -28.67
N THR A 82 19.62 18.35 -29.11
CA THR A 82 18.59 18.94 -29.97
C THR A 82 17.86 20.07 -29.24
N MET A 83 17.52 19.85 -27.96
CA MET A 83 16.93 20.86 -27.09
C MET A 83 17.85 22.08 -26.97
N ARG A 84 19.14 21.88 -26.68
CA ARG A 84 20.11 23.00 -26.58
C ARG A 84 20.27 23.82 -27.86
N GLN A 85 20.14 23.19 -29.03
CA GLN A 85 20.26 23.88 -30.31
C GLN A 85 19.03 24.76 -30.61
N TYR A 86 17.84 24.23 -30.37
CA TYR A 86 16.59 24.83 -30.83
C TYR A 86 15.83 25.60 -29.73
N TYR A 87 16.08 25.25 -28.47
CA TYR A 87 15.45 25.81 -27.28
C TYR A 87 16.52 26.11 -26.22
N PRO A 88 17.47 27.02 -26.50
CA PRO A 88 18.44 27.43 -25.49
C PRO A 88 17.70 28.00 -24.26
N PRO A 89 18.19 27.79 -23.03
CA PRO A 89 17.63 28.41 -21.85
C PRO A 89 17.65 29.95 -22.01
N THR A 90 16.47 30.58 -21.92
CA THR A 90 16.31 32.03 -22.16
C THR A 90 16.09 32.84 -20.89
N GLY A 91 16.36 32.30 -19.70
CA GLY A 91 16.20 33.03 -18.44
C GLY A 91 17.20 34.18 -18.28
N VAL A 92 16.77 35.31 -17.72
CA VAL A 92 17.66 36.43 -17.37
C VAL A 92 18.66 35.97 -16.32
N GLY A 93 19.95 35.96 -16.67
CA GLY A 93 21.03 35.46 -15.80
C GLY A 93 21.34 33.97 -15.98
N GLU A 94 20.61 33.23 -16.82
CA GLU A 94 20.97 31.86 -17.17
C GLU A 94 22.12 31.87 -18.18
N LEU A 95 23.24 31.25 -17.81
CA LEU A 95 24.35 31.00 -18.72
C LEU A 95 23.85 30.14 -19.89
N GLN A 96 24.43 30.30 -21.09
CA GLN A 96 24.09 29.47 -22.27
C GLN A 96 24.24 27.95 -22.04
N ASN A 97 24.90 27.55 -20.95
CA ASN A 97 25.11 26.16 -20.53
C ASN A 97 24.43 25.82 -19.20
N ALA A 98 23.43 26.58 -18.77
CA ALA A 98 22.69 26.30 -17.54
C ALA A 98 21.99 24.93 -17.62
N ILE A 99 22.02 24.19 -16.50
CA ILE A 99 21.35 22.90 -16.34
C ILE A 99 20.27 23.09 -15.27
N ASN A 100 19.00 22.99 -15.68
CA ASN A 100 17.88 23.25 -14.78
C ASN A 100 17.51 22.02 -13.93
N PHE A 101 17.76 20.80 -14.43
CA PHE A 101 17.42 19.57 -13.73
C PHE A 101 18.45 18.47 -13.99
N ILE A 102 18.93 17.86 -12.92
CA ILE A 102 19.76 16.66 -12.95
C ILE A 102 18.96 15.53 -12.31
N ASN A 103 18.94 14.36 -12.97
CA ASN A 103 18.41 13.14 -12.37
C ASN A 103 19.56 12.16 -12.22
N TYR A 104 19.70 11.57 -11.04
CA TYR A 104 20.67 10.53 -10.76
C TYR A 104 19.97 9.40 -9.99
N GLN A 105 20.60 8.22 -9.99
CA GLN A 105 20.12 7.06 -9.26
C GLN A 105 21.26 6.54 -8.39
N PRO A 106 21.04 6.30 -7.08
CA PRO A 106 22.04 5.64 -6.25
C PRO A 106 22.20 4.18 -6.66
N VAL A 107 23.37 3.60 -6.40
CA VAL A 107 23.67 2.19 -6.73
C VAL A 107 22.71 1.23 -6.02
N SER A 108 22.30 1.57 -4.80
CA SER A 108 21.27 0.84 -4.06
C SER A 108 20.44 1.80 -3.20
N ARG A 109 19.29 1.33 -2.71
CA ARG A 109 18.40 2.14 -1.87
C ARG A 109 19.08 2.53 -0.56
N GLU A 110 19.86 1.64 0.02
CA GLU A 110 20.47 1.79 1.35
C GLU A 110 21.52 2.90 1.40
N VAL A 111 22.16 3.19 0.27
CA VAL A 111 23.22 4.21 0.17
C VAL A 111 22.72 5.55 -0.37
N HIS A 112 21.41 5.75 -0.47
CA HIS A 112 20.85 6.94 -1.12
C HIS A 112 21.30 8.26 -0.46
N GLU A 113 21.35 8.34 0.88
CA GLU A 113 21.83 9.53 1.58
C GLU A 113 23.33 9.79 1.36
N LEU A 114 24.14 8.74 1.26
CA LEU A 114 25.57 8.89 0.94
C LEU A 114 25.75 9.38 -0.50
N ALA A 115 25.01 8.80 -1.45
CA ALA A 115 25.02 9.24 -2.84
C ALA A 115 24.59 10.71 -2.97
N ARG A 116 23.56 11.11 -2.21
CA ARG A 116 23.08 12.49 -2.11
C ARG A 116 24.19 13.44 -1.67
N GLN A 117 24.87 13.13 -0.57
CA GLN A 117 25.99 13.94 -0.07
C GLN A 117 27.14 14.05 -1.08
N GLU A 118 27.49 12.97 -1.78
CA GLU A 118 28.53 13.01 -2.81
C GLU A 118 28.13 13.87 -4.01
N VAL A 119 26.86 13.80 -4.44
CA VAL A 119 26.33 14.69 -5.49
C VAL A 119 26.40 16.16 -5.04
N HIS A 120 26.00 16.46 -3.81
CA HIS A 120 26.10 17.80 -3.23
C HIS A 120 27.54 18.32 -3.24
N LYS A 121 28.51 17.50 -2.80
CA LYS A 121 29.94 17.87 -2.83
C LYS A 121 30.43 18.19 -4.24
N ILE A 122 30.03 17.39 -5.24
CA ILE A 122 30.45 17.61 -6.63
C ILE A 122 29.87 18.91 -7.18
N ILE A 123 28.57 19.16 -6.97
CA ILE A 123 27.90 20.37 -7.45
C ILE A 123 28.46 21.60 -6.72
N ALA A 124 28.56 21.54 -5.40
CA ALA A 124 29.13 22.59 -4.56
C ALA A 124 30.56 22.98 -5.00
N ARG A 125 31.43 21.98 -5.24
CA ARG A 125 32.78 22.22 -5.75
C ARG A 125 32.79 22.91 -7.10
N ASN A 126 31.88 22.54 -8.00
CA ASN A 126 31.83 23.09 -9.35
C ASN A 126 31.21 24.50 -9.41
N HIS A 127 30.37 24.85 -8.43
CA HIS A 127 29.60 26.10 -8.41
C HIS A 127 29.98 27.06 -7.27
N GLY A 128 30.89 26.67 -6.38
CA GLY A 128 31.47 27.56 -5.35
C GLY A 128 30.55 27.86 -4.16
N PHE A 129 29.69 26.92 -3.76
CA PHE A 129 28.85 27.05 -2.57
C PHE A 129 29.19 25.98 -1.52
N ASP A 130 28.65 26.11 -0.30
CA ASP A 130 28.83 25.14 0.76
C ASP A 130 27.89 23.93 0.57
N TYR A 131 28.45 22.73 0.41
CA TYR A 131 27.68 21.49 0.24
C TYR A 131 26.87 21.11 1.49
N GLN A 132 27.17 21.70 2.65
CA GLN A 132 26.42 21.46 3.89
C GLN A 132 25.15 22.31 3.97
N ASN A 133 25.04 23.37 3.17
CA ASN A 133 23.85 24.20 3.15
C ASN A 133 22.73 23.50 2.35
N PRO A 134 21.65 23.05 3.02
CA PRO A 134 20.56 22.32 2.36
C PRO A 134 19.75 23.20 1.39
N ASP A 135 19.80 24.52 1.55
CA ASP A 135 19.04 25.48 0.74
C ASP A 135 19.81 25.92 -0.53
N SER A 136 20.96 25.30 -0.82
CA SER A 136 21.80 25.67 -1.97
C SER A 136 21.16 25.35 -3.32
N PHE A 137 20.32 24.31 -3.39
CA PHE A 137 19.52 23.96 -4.55
C PHE A 137 18.34 23.07 -4.16
N ASP A 138 17.26 23.12 -4.94
CA ASP A 138 16.10 22.26 -4.74
C ASP A 138 16.44 20.81 -5.10
N GLU A 139 16.21 19.89 -4.17
CA GLU A 139 16.46 18.48 -4.34
C GLU A 139 15.26 17.66 -3.88
N TRP A 140 14.89 16.69 -4.71
CA TRP A 140 13.82 15.75 -4.38
C TRP A 140 14.34 14.32 -4.31
N ASP A 141 14.56 13.85 -3.08
CA ASP A 141 14.86 12.45 -2.80
C ASP A 141 13.57 11.61 -2.74
N THR A 142 13.33 10.88 -3.84
CA THR A 142 12.17 9.98 -3.94
C THR A 142 12.24 8.79 -2.99
N ILE A 143 13.44 8.33 -2.59
CA ILE A 143 13.61 7.21 -1.65
C ILE A 143 13.20 7.66 -0.25
N ARG A 144 13.70 8.82 0.19
CA ARG A 144 13.31 9.42 1.47
C ARG A 144 11.80 9.67 1.56
N THR A 145 11.20 10.13 0.46
CA THR A 145 9.75 10.36 0.37
C THR A 145 8.98 9.05 0.57
N VAL A 146 9.38 7.96 -0.10
CA VAL A 146 8.77 6.64 0.05
C VAL A 146 8.96 6.09 1.47
N ASP A 147 10.13 6.27 2.07
CA ASP A 147 10.40 5.83 3.45
C ASP A 147 9.53 6.57 4.48
N GLN A 148 9.34 7.88 4.31
CA GLN A 148 8.47 8.68 5.16
C GLN A 148 7.00 8.25 5.05
N ILE A 149 6.53 8.06 3.82
CA ILE A 149 5.16 7.55 3.57
C ILE A 149 4.99 6.16 4.18
N GLY A 150 5.98 5.27 4.02
CA GLY A 150 5.99 3.94 4.61
C GLY A 150 5.82 3.97 6.13
N LYS A 151 6.57 4.83 6.82
CA LYS A 151 6.47 5.01 8.28
C LYS A 151 5.07 5.44 8.74
N ILE A 152 4.39 6.29 7.96
CA ILE A 152 3.01 6.71 8.27
C ILE A 152 2.07 5.50 8.17
N PHE A 153 2.17 4.72 7.09
CA PHE A 153 1.36 3.51 6.93
C PHE A 153 1.65 2.46 8.00
N ASP A 154 2.92 2.28 8.40
CA ASP A 154 3.29 1.38 9.49
C ASP A 154 2.65 1.80 10.82
N ALA A 155 2.69 3.11 11.14
CA ALA A 155 2.03 3.64 12.32
C ALA A 155 0.51 3.43 12.28
N MET A 156 -0.12 3.66 11.12
CA MET A 156 -1.54 3.39 10.92
C MET A 156 -1.89 1.90 11.08
N ASN A 157 -1.06 1.00 10.54
CA ASN A 157 -1.25 -0.44 10.68
C ASN A 157 -1.20 -0.88 12.14
N VAL A 158 -0.22 -0.37 12.91
CA VAL A 158 -0.12 -0.64 14.35
C VAL A 158 -1.32 -0.09 15.10
N PHE A 159 -1.76 1.13 14.77
CA PHE A 159 -2.92 1.75 15.40
C PHE A 159 -4.22 0.96 15.12
N LEU A 160 -4.53 0.68 13.85
CA LEU A 160 -5.71 -0.11 13.46
C LEU A 160 -5.65 -1.54 14.00
N GLY A 161 -4.47 -2.18 14.01
CA GLY A 161 -4.27 -3.49 14.61
C GLY A 161 -4.55 -3.48 16.11
N SER A 162 -4.12 -2.44 16.83
CA SER A 162 -4.39 -2.27 18.26
C SER A 162 -5.88 -2.07 18.53
N VAL A 163 -6.57 -1.25 17.72
CA VAL A 163 -8.03 -1.08 17.79
C VAL A 163 -8.72 -2.42 17.56
N GLY A 164 -8.30 -3.17 16.53
CA GLY A 164 -8.83 -4.51 16.24
C GLY A 164 -8.66 -5.49 17.41
N LEU A 165 -7.49 -5.50 18.06
CA LEU A 165 -7.25 -6.32 19.26
C LEU A 165 -8.16 -5.95 20.43
N VAL A 166 -8.35 -4.64 20.69
CA VAL A 166 -9.27 -4.17 21.75
C VAL A 166 -10.71 -4.55 21.43
N THR A 167 -11.16 -4.37 20.18
CA THR A 167 -12.50 -4.78 19.75
C THR A 167 -12.71 -6.29 19.89
N LEU A 168 -11.70 -7.09 19.53
CA LEU A 168 -11.72 -8.54 19.70
C LEU A 168 -11.82 -8.94 21.17
N ALA A 169 -11.05 -8.29 22.05
CA ALA A 169 -11.10 -8.54 23.49
C ALA A 169 -12.47 -8.19 24.09
N LEU A 170 -13.08 -7.08 23.68
CA LEU A 170 -14.45 -6.71 24.08
C LEU A 170 -15.46 -7.75 23.61
N GLY A 171 -15.32 -8.26 22.38
CA GLY A 171 -16.14 -9.36 21.87
C GLY A 171 -15.98 -10.64 22.68
N ALA A 172 -14.75 -11.01 23.04
CA ALA A 172 -14.44 -12.18 23.86
C ALA A 172 -15.06 -12.08 25.26
N ILE A 173 -15.01 -10.89 25.89
CA ILE A 173 -15.69 -10.63 27.18
C ILE A 173 -17.21 -10.81 27.04
N GLY A 174 -17.78 -10.36 25.92
CA GLY A 174 -19.19 -10.58 25.60
C GLY A 174 -19.55 -12.07 25.56
N ILE A 175 -18.74 -12.89 24.89
CA ILE A 175 -18.92 -14.34 24.83
C ILE A 175 -18.84 -14.96 26.24
N VAL A 176 -17.86 -14.55 27.04
CA VAL A 176 -17.72 -15.02 28.43
C VAL A 176 -18.99 -14.73 29.21
N ASN A 177 -19.53 -13.51 29.13
CA ASN A 177 -20.74 -13.14 29.86
C ASN A 177 -21.96 -13.97 29.45
N VAL A 178 -22.19 -14.11 28.14
CA VAL A 178 -23.30 -14.94 27.63
C VAL A 178 -23.15 -16.40 28.08
N MET A 179 -21.94 -16.95 28.02
CA MET A 179 -21.68 -18.32 28.45
C MET A 179 -21.85 -18.50 29.97
N LEU A 180 -21.46 -17.53 30.78
CA LEU A 180 -21.69 -17.58 32.23
C LEU A 180 -23.18 -17.58 32.58
N VAL A 181 -23.98 -16.78 31.88
CA VAL A 181 -25.44 -16.78 32.03
C VAL A 181 -26.01 -18.12 31.58
N ALA A 182 -25.58 -18.66 30.45
CA ALA A 182 -26.03 -19.97 29.95
C ALA A 182 -25.69 -21.12 30.93
N VAL A 183 -24.53 -21.08 31.59
CA VAL A 183 -24.15 -22.03 32.63
C VAL A 183 -25.04 -21.88 33.86
N ALA A 184 -25.38 -20.64 34.25
CA ALA A 184 -26.26 -20.38 35.37
C ALA A 184 -27.67 -20.95 35.12
N ASP A 185 -28.25 -20.72 33.94
CA ASP A 185 -29.57 -21.22 33.56
C ASP A 185 -29.61 -22.76 33.47
N ARG A 186 -28.50 -23.39 33.05
CA ARG A 186 -28.38 -24.85 32.94
C ARG A 186 -27.81 -25.52 34.19
N THR A 187 -27.69 -24.83 35.33
CA THR A 187 -27.05 -25.35 36.55
C THR A 187 -27.65 -26.69 37.01
N ARG A 188 -28.98 -26.80 37.03
CA ARG A 188 -29.69 -28.02 37.49
C ARG A 188 -29.45 -29.22 36.57
N GLU A 189 -29.40 -29.00 35.26
CA GLU A 189 -29.12 -30.05 34.27
C GLU A 189 -27.68 -30.56 34.42
N ILE A 190 -26.72 -29.65 34.62
CA ILE A 190 -25.31 -30.00 34.86
C ILE A 190 -25.18 -30.83 36.15
N GLY A 191 -25.88 -30.44 37.22
CA GLY A 191 -25.94 -31.16 38.49
C GLY A 191 -26.47 -32.58 38.34
N LEU A 192 -27.57 -32.75 37.59
CA LEU A 192 -28.16 -34.06 37.30
C LEU A 192 -27.19 -34.96 36.52
N ARG A 193 -26.55 -34.44 35.47
CA ARG A 193 -25.57 -35.20 34.67
C ARG A 193 -24.37 -35.66 35.51
N LYS A 194 -23.86 -34.80 36.39
CA LYS A 194 -22.77 -35.17 37.29
C LYS A 194 -23.19 -36.20 38.35
N ALA A 195 -24.42 -36.10 38.88
CA ALA A 195 -24.96 -37.10 39.79
C ALA A 195 -25.12 -38.49 39.14
N LEU A 196 -25.35 -38.53 37.82
CA LEU A 196 -25.39 -39.74 37.00
C LEU A 196 -24.00 -40.23 36.54
N GLY A 197 -22.92 -39.58 36.96
CA GLY A 197 -21.53 -40.02 36.71
C GLY A 197 -20.79 -39.27 35.59
N ALA A 198 -21.32 -38.17 35.06
CA ALA A 198 -20.57 -37.36 34.10
C ALA A 198 -19.30 -36.76 34.74
N THR A 199 -18.15 -36.93 34.09
CA THR A 199 -16.87 -36.38 34.58
C THR A 199 -16.81 -34.86 34.38
N ASN A 200 -16.04 -34.17 35.22
CA ASN A 200 -15.80 -32.73 35.07
C ASN A 200 -15.22 -32.38 33.68
N GLY A 201 -14.38 -33.26 33.12
CA GLY A 201 -13.83 -33.11 31.77
C GLY A 201 -14.89 -33.17 30.68
N SER A 202 -15.88 -34.07 30.80
CA SER A 202 -16.98 -34.16 29.83
C SER A 202 -17.84 -32.89 29.81
N VAL A 203 -18.14 -32.33 30.98
CA VAL A 203 -18.90 -31.07 31.10
C VAL A 203 -18.09 -29.90 30.55
N MET A 204 -16.80 -29.82 30.91
CA MET A 204 -15.91 -28.76 30.43
C MET A 204 -15.79 -28.78 28.89
N PHE A 205 -15.59 -29.97 28.31
CA PHE A 205 -15.46 -30.12 26.86
C PHE A 205 -16.72 -29.68 26.12
N GLN A 206 -17.91 -30.03 26.63
CA GLN A 206 -19.18 -29.63 26.02
C GLN A 206 -19.32 -28.10 25.95
N PHE A 207 -19.13 -27.40 27.07
CA PHE A 207 -19.25 -25.94 27.10
C PHE A 207 -18.12 -25.24 26.34
N PHE A 208 -16.91 -25.80 26.34
CA PHE A 208 -15.81 -25.30 25.52
C PHE A 208 -16.14 -25.39 24.03
N VAL A 209 -16.67 -26.52 23.56
CA VAL A 209 -17.07 -26.71 22.16
C VAL A 209 -18.23 -25.77 21.79
N GLU A 210 -19.20 -25.55 22.68
CA GLU A 210 -20.29 -24.58 22.46
C GLU A 210 -19.73 -23.16 22.26
N GLY A 211 -18.81 -22.71 23.13
CA GLY A 211 -18.14 -21.41 22.99
C GLY A 211 -17.23 -21.30 21.77
N ALA A 212 -16.48 -22.36 21.46
CA ALA A 212 -15.61 -22.43 20.27
C ALA A 212 -16.44 -22.38 18.97
N PHE A 213 -17.59 -23.06 18.95
CA PHE A 213 -18.51 -23.02 17.81
C PHE A 213 -19.08 -21.62 17.59
N LEU A 214 -19.52 -20.94 18.66
CA LEU A 214 -19.98 -19.55 18.58
C LEU A 214 -18.90 -18.60 18.06
N THR A 215 -17.66 -18.79 18.51
CA THR A 215 -16.50 -18.00 18.05
C THR A 215 -16.18 -18.28 16.58
N LEU A 216 -16.27 -19.53 16.15
CA LEU A 216 -16.04 -19.91 14.75
C LEU A 216 -17.11 -19.31 13.83
N VAL A 217 -18.39 -19.41 14.20
CA VAL A 217 -19.50 -18.86 13.42
C VAL A 217 -19.38 -17.33 13.33
N SER A 218 -19.08 -16.64 14.43
CA SER A 218 -18.88 -15.19 14.42
C SER A 218 -17.67 -14.78 13.56
N GLY A 219 -16.58 -15.55 13.59
CA GLY A 219 -15.42 -15.35 12.73
C GLY A 219 -15.73 -15.48 11.25
N VAL A 220 -16.46 -16.54 10.87
CA VAL A 220 -16.90 -16.76 9.47
C VAL A 220 -17.79 -15.63 9.00
N ILE A 221 -18.78 -15.23 9.81
CA ILE A 221 -19.67 -14.11 9.48
C ILE A 221 -18.89 -12.80 9.36
N GLY A 222 -17.97 -12.53 10.29
CA GLY A 222 -17.13 -11.32 10.25
C GLY A 222 -16.24 -11.27 9.01
N MET A 223 -15.60 -12.39 8.65
CA MET A 223 -14.77 -12.48 7.45
C MET A 223 -15.58 -12.35 6.16
N ALA A 224 -16.76 -12.99 6.09
CA ALA A 224 -17.67 -12.85 4.96
C ALA A 224 -18.18 -11.41 4.82
N GLY A 225 -18.53 -10.75 5.93
CA GLY A 225 -18.93 -9.34 5.97
C GLY A 225 -17.81 -8.41 5.49
N ALA A 226 -16.58 -8.62 5.96
CA ALA A 226 -15.41 -7.88 5.50
C ALA A 226 -15.19 -8.07 3.99
N ALA A 227 -15.27 -9.31 3.49
CA ALA A 227 -15.15 -9.62 2.07
C ALA A 227 -16.23 -8.92 1.23
N ALA A 228 -17.48 -8.92 1.71
CA ALA A 228 -18.60 -8.26 1.03
C ALA A 228 -18.40 -6.73 0.98
N ILE A 229 -17.95 -6.12 2.07
CA ILE A 229 -17.65 -4.68 2.12
C ILE A 229 -16.52 -4.35 1.13
N MET A 230 -15.44 -5.12 1.11
CA MET A 230 -14.34 -4.92 0.16
C MET A 230 -14.79 -5.08 -1.30
N ALA A 231 -15.62 -6.08 -1.59
CA ALA A 231 -16.18 -6.29 -2.92
C ALA A 231 -17.11 -5.14 -3.35
N GLY A 232 -17.87 -4.56 -2.42
CA GLY A 232 -18.68 -3.37 -2.66
C GLY A 232 -17.82 -2.12 -2.94
N LEU A 233 -16.77 -1.91 -2.15
CA LEU A 233 -15.84 -0.80 -2.34
C LEU A 233 -15.06 -0.91 -3.67
N ALA A 234 -14.77 -2.12 -4.13
CA ALA A 234 -14.09 -2.34 -5.40
C ALA A 234 -14.90 -1.87 -6.63
N GLN A 235 -16.22 -1.70 -6.50
CA GLN A 235 -17.09 -1.20 -7.57
C GLN A 235 -17.14 0.33 -7.63
N LEU A 236 -16.70 1.03 -6.57
CA LEU A 236 -16.69 2.48 -6.53
C LEU A 236 -15.47 3.05 -7.26
N PRO A 237 -15.56 4.27 -7.82
CA PRO A 237 -14.41 4.97 -8.36
C PRO A 237 -13.32 5.09 -7.30
N GLN A 238 -12.12 4.58 -7.60
CA GLN A 238 -11.01 4.60 -6.66
C GLN A 238 -10.42 6.02 -6.58
N PRO A 239 -10.16 6.53 -5.37
CA PRO A 239 -9.40 7.75 -5.23
C PRO A 239 -7.97 7.56 -5.77
N PRO A 240 -7.36 8.59 -6.39
CA PRO A 240 -6.03 8.50 -6.96
C PRO A 240 -5.01 8.04 -5.92
N GLY A 241 -4.22 7.02 -6.26
CA GLY A 241 -3.12 6.54 -5.41
C GLY A 241 -3.48 5.49 -4.36
N PHE A 242 -4.73 5.02 -4.32
CA PHE A 242 -5.15 3.92 -3.45
C PHE A 242 -5.43 2.65 -4.26
N ASP A 243 -4.87 1.53 -3.82
CA ASP A 243 -5.18 0.22 -4.37
C ASP A 243 -6.58 -0.24 -3.95
N THR A 244 -7.17 -1.14 -4.74
CA THR A 244 -8.41 -1.83 -4.37
C THR A 244 -8.27 -2.54 -3.01
N PRO A 245 -9.21 -2.33 -2.07
CA PRO A 245 -9.27 -3.10 -0.85
C PRO A 245 -9.34 -4.60 -1.16
N ARG A 246 -8.42 -5.39 -0.61
CA ARG A 246 -8.35 -6.84 -0.84
C ARG A 246 -7.98 -7.59 0.43
N LEU A 247 -8.47 -8.82 0.53
CA LEU A 247 -8.02 -9.78 1.54
C LEU A 247 -6.58 -10.18 1.26
N VAL A 248 -5.68 -9.77 2.15
CA VAL A 248 -4.28 -10.21 2.13
C VAL A 248 -4.17 -11.48 2.98
N PRO A 249 -3.60 -12.59 2.46
CA PRO A 249 -3.51 -13.85 3.20
C PRO A 249 -2.82 -13.74 4.56
N THR A 250 -1.75 -12.92 4.64
CA THR A 250 -0.99 -12.74 5.89
C THR A 250 -1.82 -12.09 6.99
N THR A 251 -2.60 -11.05 6.67
CA THR A 251 -3.47 -10.37 7.64
C THR A 251 -4.67 -11.24 8.01
N ALA A 252 -5.20 -12.02 7.07
CA ALA A 252 -6.26 -13.00 7.35
C ALA A 252 -5.80 -14.08 8.34
N VAL A 253 -4.59 -14.63 8.17
CA VAL A 253 -4.01 -15.59 9.11
C VAL A 253 -3.83 -14.98 10.49
N LEU A 254 -3.31 -13.74 10.57
CA LEU A 254 -3.18 -13.02 11.84
C LEU A 254 -4.54 -12.81 12.53
N ALA A 255 -5.57 -12.42 11.79
CA ALA A 255 -6.92 -12.25 12.32
C ALA A 255 -7.52 -13.57 12.83
N ILE A 256 -7.42 -14.65 12.05
CA ILE A 256 -7.91 -15.99 12.44
C ILE A 256 -7.17 -16.50 13.68
N SER A 257 -5.84 -16.35 13.72
CA SER A 257 -5.04 -16.78 14.88
C SER A 257 -5.40 -15.99 16.14
N SER A 258 -5.60 -14.67 16.02
CA SER A 258 -6.03 -13.82 17.13
C SER A 258 -7.41 -14.21 17.63
N LEU A 259 -8.35 -14.47 16.72
CA LEU A 259 -9.70 -14.94 17.05
C LEU A 259 -9.67 -16.31 17.72
N ALA A 260 -8.83 -17.24 17.26
CA ALA A 260 -8.68 -18.56 17.86
C ALA A 260 -8.19 -18.45 19.31
N VAL A 261 -7.18 -17.62 19.57
CA VAL A 261 -6.69 -17.36 20.94
C VAL A 261 -7.80 -16.74 21.80
N ALA A 262 -8.50 -15.72 21.30
CA ALA A 262 -9.59 -15.07 22.02
C ALA A 262 -10.74 -16.03 22.33
N GLY A 263 -11.13 -16.89 21.37
CA GLY A 263 -12.18 -17.90 21.55
C GLY A 263 -11.81 -18.98 22.54
N ILE A 264 -10.56 -19.45 22.53
CA ILE A 264 -10.05 -20.42 23.52
C ILE A 264 -10.13 -19.81 24.92
N LEU A 265 -9.65 -18.59 25.11
CA LEU A 265 -9.68 -17.89 26.40
C LEU A 265 -11.12 -17.64 26.87
N ALA A 266 -11.99 -17.20 25.97
CA ALA A 266 -13.40 -16.94 26.27
C ALA A 266 -14.19 -18.20 26.59
N GLY A 267 -13.86 -19.35 25.99
CA GLY A 267 -14.54 -20.63 26.21
C GLY A 267 -14.07 -21.36 27.48
N LEU A 268 -12.77 -21.30 27.79
CA LEU A 268 -12.16 -22.03 28.92
C LEU A 268 -12.68 -21.57 30.29
N TYR A 269 -12.81 -20.25 30.48
CA TYR A 269 -13.25 -19.70 31.77
C TYR A 269 -14.67 -20.16 32.18
N PRO A 270 -15.73 -19.96 31.38
CA PRO A 270 -17.08 -20.42 31.74
C PRO A 270 -17.18 -21.95 31.78
N ALA A 271 -16.47 -22.67 30.90
CA ALA A 271 -16.46 -24.13 30.89
C ALA A 271 -15.85 -24.71 32.17
N SER A 272 -14.76 -24.13 32.67
CA SER A 272 -14.16 -24.54 33.94
C SER A 272 -15.09 -24.25 35.12
N LYS A 273 -15.80 -23.12 35.09
CA LYS A 273 -16.81 -22.79 36.11
C LYS A 273 -17.97 -23.79 36.13
N ALA A 274 -18.48 -24.21 34.98
CA ALA A 274 -19.51 -25.26 34.86
C ALA A 274 -19.00 -26.62 35.39
N ALA A 275 -17.77 -26.97 35.04
CA ALA A 275 -17.11 -28.19 35.47
C ALA A 275 -16.79 -28.22 36.97
N ALA A 276 -16.75 -27.07 37.66
CA ALA A 276 -16.54 -27.00 39.11
C ALA A 276 -17.83 -27.13 39.96
N LEU A 277 -19.02 -27.05 39.35
CA LEU A 277 -20.30 -27.12 40.07
C LEU A 277 -20.47 -28.46 40.81
N GLN A 278 -20.80 -28.41 42.11
CA GLN A 278 -21.07 -29.61 42.91
C GLN A 278 -22.52 -30.11 42.68
N PRO A 279 -22.75 -31.43 42.52
CA PRO A 279 -24.09 -31.97 42.24
C PRO A 279 -25.12 -31.59 43.32
N VAL A 280 -24.70 -31.61 44.58
CA VAL A 280 -25.55 -31.32 45.75
C VAL A 280 -26.00 -29.85 45.75
N GLU A 281 -25.09 -28.91 45.45
CA GLU A 281 -25.41 -27.49 45.38
C GLU A 281 -26.26 -27.15 44.15
N ALA A 282 -25.98 -27.80 43.02
CA ALA A 282 -26.70 -27.58 41.77
C ALA A 282 -28.16 -28.05 41.82
N LEU A 283 -28.49 -29.05 42.64
CA LEU A 283 -29.86 -29.56 42.82
C LEU A 283 -30.64 -28.83 43.94
N ARG A 284 -29.94 -28.09 44.80
CA ARG A 284 -30.53 -27.36 45.94
C ARG A 284 -31.01 -25.94 45.58
N LYS A 285 -30.52 -25.36 44.47
CA LYS A 285 -31.04 -24.10 43.95
C LYS A 285 -32.43 -24.33 43.33
N GLU A 286 -33.44 -23.66 43.89
CA GLU A 286 -34.77 -23.47 43.29
C GLU A 286 -34.67 -22.61 42.03
#